data_AF-A0A925H2P7-F1
#
_entry.id   AF-A0A925H2P7-F1
#
_cell.length_a   1.000
_cell.length_b   1.000
_cell.length_c   1.000
_cell.angle_alpha   90.00
_cell.angle_beta   90.00
_cell.angle_gamma   90.00
#
_symmetry.space_group_name_H-M   'P 1'
#
loop_
_entity.id
_entity.type
_entity.pdbx_description
1 polymer ?
#
loop_
_entity_poly.entity_id
_entity_poly.type
_entity_poly.pdbx_seq_one_letter_code
_entity_poly.pdbx_strand_id
1 'polypeptide(L)'
;GFTPNLVCVVYVGFDDGSDLGMTGGDTALPIWTDFMTAALAAHPEWGGDWQAPTDIEQVEINAATGMLAAPDSANKRTELFIRGTAPAQASDELPEGEATPTDESEPGATPEEGPTPDALEVPPLPEASPTPGRRSATGLEGRGVLQPDGTTRLKGTVTLDIDPTTGLLAAPTCPVIRSKNFAIGTEPHRRCGPQYHTSQTIIPSETRPRRASPP
;
A
#
# COMPACT_ATOMS: atom_id res chain seq x y z
N GLY A 1 1.17 4.25 5.13
CA GLY A 1 1.00 5.38 6.08
C GLY A 1 1.75 6.60 5.57
N PHE A 2 1.57 7.75 6.23
CA PHE A 2 2.16 9.00 5.76
C PHE A 2 2.41 10.02 6.89
N THR A 3 3.21 11.02 6.57
CA THR A 3 3.41 12.31 7.26
C THR A 3 3.09 13.42 6.26
N PRO A 4 3.10 14.71 6.63
CA PRO A 4 2.90 15.81 5.68
C PRO A 4 3.85 15.77 4.48
N ASN A 5 5.07 15.24 4.65
CA ASN A 5 6.11 15.29 3.62
C ASN A 5 6.61 13.92 3.14
N LEU A 6 6.10 12.81 3.68
CA LEU A 6 6.51 11.45 3.30
C LEU A 6 5.33 10.49 3.24
N VAL A 7 5.22 9.75 2.14
CA VAL A 7 4.31 8.60 1.98
C VAL A 7 5.14 7.33 1.93
N CYS A 8 4.76 6.32 2.71
CA CYS A 8 5.38 5.01 2.70
C CYS A 8 4.32 3.91 2.58
N VAL A 9 4.53 3.00 1.64
CA VAL A 9 3.69 1.84 1.37
C VAL A 9 4.56 0.60 1.44
N VAL A 10 4.08 -0.42 2.15
CA VAL A 10 4.74 -1.71 2.29
C VAL A 10 3.74 -2.78 1.89
N TYR A 11 4.20 -3.75 1.11
CA TYR A 11 3.44 -4.93 0.72
C TYR A 11 4.24 -6.18 1.07
N VAL A 12 3.54 -7.19 1.58
CA VAL A 12 4.10 -8.52 1.87
C VAL A 12 3.15 -9.54 1.25
N GLY A 13 3.70 -10.45 0.46
CA GLY A 13 2.94 -11.51 -0.20
C GLY A 13 3.86 -12.46 -0.93
N PHE A 14 3.32 -13.60 -1.34
CA PHE A 14 4.01 -14.54 -2.20
C PHE A 14 3.83 -14.17 -3.67
N ASP A 15 4.88 -14.37 -4.48
CA ASP A 15 4.86 -14.05 -5.92
C ASP A 15 3.83 -14.88 -6.71
N ASP A 16 3.43 -16.04 -6.17
CA ASP A 16 2.42 -16.91 -6.77
C ASP A 16 0.97 -16.52 -6.38
N GLY A 17 0.81 -15.45 -5.58
CA GLY A 17 -0.48 -14.96 -5.12
C GLY A 17 -1.17 -15.86 -4.10
N SER A 18 -0.47 -16.85 -3.55
CA SER A 18 -1.01 -17.68 -2.48
C SER A 18 -1.27 -16.87 -1.20
N ASP A 19 -2.23 -17.33 -0.40
CA ASP A 19 -2.61 -16.66 0.84
C ASP A 19 -1.48 -16.77 1.87
N LEU A 20 -1.15 -15.63 2.50
CA LEU A 20 -0.16 -15.52 3.56
C LEU A 20 -0.70 -16.06 4.89
N GLY A 21 -2.03 -16.17 5.05
CA GLY A 21 -2.69 -16.62 6.28
C GLY A 21 -2.51 -15.65 7.47
N MET A 22 -2.10 -14.41 7.19
CA MET A 22 -1.84 -13.37 8.18
C MET A 22 -2.35 -12.03 7.66
N THR A 23 -2.70 -11.12 8.56
CA THR A 23 -3.15 -9.78 8.15
C THR A 23 -1.97 -8.89 7.78
N GLY A 24 -2.25 -7.81 7.04
CA GLY A 24 -1.24 -6.77 6.79
C GLY A 24 -0.76 -6.08 8.07
N GLY A 25 -1.58 -6.08 9.13
CA GLY A 25 -1.21 -5.56 10.45
C GLY A 25 -0.13 -6.40 11.15
N ASP A 26 -0.11 -7.71 10.92
CA ASP A 26 0.88 -8.61 11.53
C ASP A 26 2.18 -8.67 10.73
N THR A 27 2.14 -8.32 9.44
CA THR A 27 3.25 -8.56 8.50
C THR A 27 3.85 -7.27 7.96
N ALA A 28 3.07 -6.41 7.31
CA ALA A 28 3.54 -5.19 6.67
C ALA A 28 3.71 -4.02 7.65
N LEU A 29 2.85 -3.93 8.67
CA LEU A 29 2.88 -2.81 9.63
C LEU A 29 4.18 -2.74 10.47
N PRO A 30 4.76 -3.84 10.98
CA PRO A 30 6.04 -3.78 11.69
C PRO A 30 7.18 -3.24 10.81
N ILE A 31 7.26 -3.69 9.55
CA ILE A 31 8.25 -3.23 8.57
C ILE A 31 8.07 -1.73 8.30
N TRP A 32 6.82 -1.29 8.10
CA TRP A 32 6.50 0.13 7.93
C TRP A 32 6.90 0.95 9.16
N THR A 33 6.66 0.43 10.37
CA THR A 33 6.96 1.10 11.63
C THR A 33 8.47 1.27 11.82
N ASP A 34 9.25 0.22 11.61
CA ASP A 34 10.72 0.26 11.69
C ASP A 34 11.30 1.26 10.69
N PHE A 35 10.80 1.22 9.44
CA PHE A 35 11.24 2.15 8.40
C PHE A 35 10.90 3.59 8.76
N MET A 36 9.66 3.89 9.12
CA MET A 36 9.23 5.26 9.41
C MET A 36 9.94 5.81 10.66
N THR A 37 10.17 4.99 11.68
CA THR A 37 10.91 5.39 12.88
C THR A 37 12.35 5.77 12.52
N ALA A 38 13.05 4.93 11.74
CA ALA A 38 14.41 5.22 11.31
C ALA A 38 14.48 6.42 10.35
N ALA A 39 13.53 6.52 9.42
CA ALA A 39 13.48 7.59 8.43
C ALA A 39 13.23 8.96 9.08
N LEU A 40 12.28 9.06 10.02
CA LEU A 40 11.99 10.31 10.71
C LEU A 40 13.06 10.68 11.74
N ALA A 41 13.79 9.71 12.28
CA ALA A 41 14.97 10.00 13.11
C ALA A 41 16.14 10.57 12.27
N ALA A 42 16.33 10.05 11.05
CA ALA A 42 17.36 10.54 10.14
C ALA A 42 16.99 11.87 9.45
N HIS A 43 15.70 12.07 9.19
CA HIS A 43 15.12 13.23 8.52
C HIS A 43 13.92 13.78 9.28
N PRO A 44 14.13 14.51 10.39
CA PRO A 44 13.04 15.09 11.18
C PRO A 44 12.15 16.06 10.37
N GLU A 45 12.69 16.71 9.35
CA GLU A 45 11.95 17.63 8.48
C GLU A 45 10.83 16.94 7.67
N TRP A 46 10.90 15.62 7.49
CA TRP A 46 9.83 14.87 6.84
C TRP A 46 8.61 14.70 7.75
N GLY A 47 8.78 14.77 9.07
CA GLY A 47 7.71 14.65 10.05
C GLY A 47 6.67 15.76 9.94
N GLY A 48 7.11 17.00 9.69
CA GLY A 48 6.26 18.17 9.42
C GLY A 48 5.19 18.50 10.48
N ASP A 49 4.43 19.56 10.22
CA ASP A 49 3.23 19.92 11.00
C ASP A 49 2.00 19.84 10.10
N TRP A 50 0.87 19.42 10.68
CA TRP A 50 -0.43 19.44 10.00
C TRP A 50 -1.09 20.80 10.14
N GLN A 51 -1.44 21.43 9.01
CA GLN A 51 -2.22 22.67 9.01
C GLN A 51 -3.70 22.33 8.83
N ALA A 52 -4.52 22.70 9.82
CA ALA A 52 -5.97 22.55 9.73
C ALA A 52 -6.51 23.45 8.60
N PRO A 53 -7.28 22.90 7.64
CA PRO A 53 -7.93 23.72 6.62
C PRO A 53 -9.00 24.64 7.23
N THR A 54 -9.20 25.83 6.64
CA THR A 54 -10.16 26.84 7.12
C THR A 54 -11.64 26.42 7.05
N ASP A 55 -11.91 25.38 6.27
CA ASP A 55 -13.25 24.84 6.01
C ASP A 55 -13.55 23.62 6.86
N ILE A 56 -12.72 23.34 7.88
CA ILE A 56 -12.99 22.33 8.91
C ILE A 56 -13.49 23.02 10.18
N GLU A 57 -14.56 22.50 10.78
CA GLU A 57 -15.11 22.92 12.06
C GLU A 57 -15.08 21.77 13.08
N GLN A 58 -14.97 22.10 14.36
CA GLN A 58 -15.05 21.14 15.47
C GLN A 58 -16.43 21.24 16.12
N VAL A 59 -17.10 20.10 16.27
CA VAL A 59 -18.45 20.02 16.85
C VAL A 59 -18.47 18.95 17.93
N GLU A 60 -19.15 19.24 19.05
CA GLU A 60 -19.45 18.23 20.06
C GLU A 60 -20.64 17.38 19.61
N ILE A 61 -20.40 16.09 19.41
CA ILE A 61 -21.42 15.11 19.07
C ILE A 61 -21.60 14.10 20.19
N ASN A 62 -22.80 13.54 20.31
CA ASN A 62 -23.02 12.38 21.16
C ASN A 62 -22.35 11.17 20.49
N ALA A 63 -21.41 10.54 21.17
CA ALA A 63 -20.59 9.45 20.62
C ALA A 63 -21.40 8.20 20.23
N ALA A 64 -22.60 8.06 20.78
CA ALA A 64 -23.48 6.92 20.51
C ALA A 64 -24.45 7.18 19.34
N THR A 65 -24.96 8.42 19.19
CA THR A 65 -25.94 8.76 18.14
C THR A 65 -25.29 9.42 16.92
N GLY A 66 -24.09 9.99 17.07
CA GLY A 66 -23.42 10.78 16.02
C GLY A 66 -24.01 12.18 15.83
N MET A 67 -25.06 12.53 16.59
CA MET A 67 -25.80 13.78 16.46
C MET A 67 -25.25 14.85 17.40
N LEU A 68 -25.69 16.10 17.23
CA LEU A 68 -25.19 17.21 18.03
C LEU A 68 -25.44 16.94 19.52
N ALA A 69 -24.39 17.06 20.34
CA ALA A 69 -24.53 16.74 21.76
C ALA A 69 -25.38 17.79 22.48
N ALA A 70 -26.37 17.35 23.26
CA ALA A 70 -27.06 18.21 24.22
C ALA A 70 -26.03 18.84 25.20
N PRO A 71 -26.24 20.08 25.69
CA PRO A 71 -25.28 20.78 26.57
C PRO A 71 -24.84 19.99 27.80
N ASP A 72 -25.68 19.11 28.32
CA ASP A 72 -25.52 18.29 29.52
C ASP A 72 -25.29 16.80 29.25
N SER A 73 -25.14 16.39 27.98
CA SER A 73 -24.86 15.00 27.65
C SER A 73 -23.54 14.54 28.27
N ALA A 74 -23.55 13.37 28.90
CA ALA A 74 -22.34 12.74 29.45
C ALA A 74 -21.50 12.03 28.36
N ASN A 75 -22.11 11.72 27.21
CA ASN A 75 -21.50 10.94 26.13
C ASN A 75 -21.03 11.82 24.97
N LYS A 76 -20.42 12.97 25.24
CA LYS A 76 -19.92 13.85 24.17
C LYS A 76 -18.54 13.44 23.70
N ARG A 77 -18.28 13.61 22.41
CA ARG A 77 -16.93 13.67 21.85
C ARG A 77 -16.82 14.81 20.85
N THR A 78 -15.65 15.42 20.75
CA THR A 78 -15.35 16.41 19.72
C THR A 78 -14.97 15.70 18.43
N GLU A 79 -15.62 16.07 17.33
CA GLU A 79 -15.38 15.51 16.00
C GLU A 79 -15.16 16.64 14.99
N LEU A 80 -14.39 16.36 13.93
CA LEU A 80 -14.09 17.32 12.86
C LEU A 80 -15.06 17.13 11.69
N PHE A 81 -15.69 18.22 11.24
CA PHE A 81 -16.58 18.24 10.09
C PHE A 81 -16.11 19.23 9.05
N ILE A 82 -16.44 18.98 7.79
CA ILE A 82 -16.39 20.02 6.76
C ILE A 82 -17.52 21.00 7.08
N ARG A 83 -17.25 22.31 6.99
CA ARG A 83 -18.23 23.33 7.34
C ARG A 83 -19.54 23.10 6.56
N GLY A 84 -20.63 22.96 7.31
CA GLY A 84 -21.97 22.71 6.74
C GLY A 84 -22.34 21.25 6.54
N THR A 85 -21.46 20.29 6.88
CA THR A 85 -21.80 18.85 6.92
C THR A 85 -22.03 18.34 8.34
N ALA A 86 -21.87 19.20 9.35
CA ALA A 86 -22.13 18.84 10.74
C ALA A 86 -23.63 18.53 10.98
N PRO A 87 -23.95 17.62 11.91
CA PRO A 87 -25.33 17.30 12.26
C PRO A 87 -26.04 18.55 12.82
N ALA A 88 -27.18 18.91 12.23
CA ALA A 88 -27.90 20.14 12.56
C ALA A 88 -28.81 20.03 13.79
N GLN A 89 -29.14 18.81 14.23
CA GLN A 89 -30.07 18.56 15.33
C GLN A 89 -29.43 17.70 16.40
N ALA A 90 -29.77 17.96 17.65
CA ALA A 90 -29.50 17.07 18.76
C ALA A 90 -30.57 15.98 18.80
N SER A 91 -30.15 14.72 18.92
CA SER A 91 -31.05 13.62 19.25
C SER A 91 -30.36 12.69 20.24
N ASP A 92 -31.12 12.26 21.24
CA ASP A 92 -30.70 11.24 22.21
C ASP A 92 -31.16 9.83 21.83
N GLU A 93 -31.90 9.70 20.72
CA GLU A 93 -32.29 8.41 20.17
C GLU A 93 -31.08 7.73 19.51
N LEU A 94 -30.74 6.56 20.04
CA LEU A 94 -29.79 5.65 19.41
C LEU A 94 -30.41 5.16 18.11
N PRO A 95 -29.62 5.04 17.02
CA PRO A 95 -30.12 4.35 15.83
C PRO A 95 -30.56 2.94 16.24
N GLU A 96 -31.84 2.62 15.97
CA GLU A 96 -32.39 1.30 16.23
C GLU A 96 -31.54 0.26 15.48
N GLY A 97 -31.00 -0.70 16.24
CA GLY A 97 -29.92 -1.55 15.81
C GLY A 97 -30.20 -2.27 14.49
N GLU A 98 -29.24 -2.21 13.58
CA GLU A 98 -29.08 -3.23 12.55
C GLU A 98 -28.92 -4.56 13.29
N ALA A 99 -29.95 -5.40 13.25
CA ALA A 99 -29.97 -6.68 13.92
C ALA A 99 -28.77 -7.52 13.43
N THR A 100 -27.86 -7.81 14.35
CA THR A 100 -26.89 -8.90 14.16
C THR A 100 -27.68 -10.20 13.97
N PRO A 101 -27.56 -10.93 12.86
CA PRO A 101 -28.10 -12.27 12.80
C PRO A 101 -27.24 -13.14 13.71
N THR A 102 -27.83 -13.57 14.83
CA THR A 102 -27.29 -14.64 15.67
C THR A 102 -27.29 -15.93 14.84
N ASP A 103 -26.12 -16.40 14.45
CA ASP A 103 -25.93 -17.70 13.78
C ASP A 103 -26.02 -18.81 14.84
N GLU A 104 -27.23 -19.34 15.06
CA GLU A 104 -27.43 -20.67 15.64
C GLU A 104 -27.70 -21.66 14.51
N SER A 105 -26.93 -22.74 14.50
CA SER A 105 -26.81 -23.71 13.41
C SER A 105 -28.01 -24.65 13.25
N GLU A 106 -28.37 -24.85 11.97
CA GLU A 106 -28.96 -26.06 11.32
C GLU A 106 -30.47 -26.41 11.51
N PRO A 107 -31.09 -27.20 10.59
CA PRO A 107 -31.20 -26.94 9.15
C PRO A 107 -32.64 -27.25 8.62
N GLY A 108 -32.98 -26.74 7.42
CA GLY A 108 -33.91 -27.43 6.53
C GLY A 108 -35.10 -26.64 5.99
N ALA A 109 -35.17 -26.66 4.65
CA ALA A 109 -36.33 -26.42 3.77
C ALA A 109 -36.72 -24.95 3.48
N THR A 110 -36.29 -24.53 2.29
CA THR A 110 -36.73 -23.43 1.42
C THR A 110 -38.18 -22.96 1.57
N PRO A 111 -38.40 -21.64 1.45
CA PRO A 111 -39.42 -21.14 0.55
C PRO A 111 -38.93 -19.99 -0.35
N GLU A 112 -39.80 -19.72 -1.33
CA GLU A 112 -39.59 -19.07 -2.62
C GLU A 112 -39.20 -17.58 -2.64
N GLU A 113 -38.62 -17.19 -3.78
CA GLU A 113 -38.31 -15.83 -4.21
C GLU A 113 -39.51 -14.88 -4.15
N GLY A 114 -39.29 -13.75 -3.46
CA GLY A 114 -40.04 -12.50 -3.56
C GLY A 114 -39.06 -11.35 -3.79
N PRO A 115 -39.49 -10.24 -4.41
CA PRO A 115 -38.64 -9.43 -5.28
C PRO A 115 -37.63 -8.59 -4.50
N THR A 116 -36.37 -8.61 -4.94
CA THR A 116 -35.36 -7.65 -4.50
C THR A 116 -35.78 -6.24 -4.93
N PRO A 117 -35.83 -5.25 -4.02
CA PRO A 117 -35.94 -3.85 -4.42
C PRO A 117 -34.67 -3.46 -5.19
N ASP A 118 -34.86 -2.69 -6.26
CA ASP A 118 -33.83 -2.14 -7.14
C ASP A 118 -32.54 -1.82 -6.39
N ALA A 119 -31.51 -2.62 -6.65
CA ALA A 119 -30.15 -2.24 -6.37
C ALA A 119 -29.91 -0.92 -7.09
N LEU A 120 -29.55 0.12 -6.33
CA LEU A 120 -28.89 1.29 -6.89
C LEU A 120 -27.78 0.78 -7.79
N GLU A 121 -27.95 0.97 -9.11
CA GLU A 121 -27.05 0.44 -10.11
C GLU A 121 -25.67 1.03 -9.86
N VAL A 122 -24.79 0.23 -9.24
CA VAL A 122 -23.39 0.56 -9.10
C VAL A 122 -22.86 0.61 -10.54
N PRO A 123 -22.39 1.77 -11.02
CA PRO A 123 -21.86 1.85 -12.37
C PRO A 123 -20.75 0.80 -12.53
N PRO A 124 -20.71 0.07 -13.65
CA PRO A 124 -19.71 -0.96 -13.85
C PRO A 124 -18.33 -0.34 -13.68
N LEU A 125 -17.53 -0.94 -12.79
CA LEU A 125 -16.09 -0.68 -12.73
C LEU A 125 -15.54 -0.81 -14.17
N PRO A 126 -14.77 0.17 -14.67
CA PRO A 126 -14.25 0.11 -16.02
C PRO A 126 -13.49 -1.21 -16.22
N GLU A 127 -13.91 -1.98 -17.23
CA GLU A 127 -13.24 -3.22 -17.60
C GLU A 127 -11.78 -2.95 -17.93
N ALA A 128 -10.92 -3.81 -17.39
CA ALA A 128 -9.48 -3.88 -17.64
C ALA A 128 -8.72 -2.56 -17.39
N SER A 129 -8.09 -2.48 -16.22
CA SER A 129 -6.85 -1.71 -16.07
C SER A 129 -5.96 -2.01 -17.28
N PRO A 130 -5.50 -1.00 -18.05
CA PRO A 130 -4.58 -1.27 -19.14
C PRO A 130 -3.38 -2.00 -18.54
N THR A 131 -3.05 -3.18 -19.09
CA THR A 131 -1.75 -3.81 -18.88
C THR A 131 -0.72 -2.70 -18.99
N PRO A 132 0.19 -2.48 -18.02
CA PRO A 132 1.15 -1.40 -18.10
C PRO A 132 2.05 -1.67 -19.31
N GLY A 133 1.67 -1.06 -20.44
CA GLY A 133 2.51 -0.95 -21.60
C GLY A 133 3.79 -0.30 -21.11
N ARG A 134 4.91 -0.91 -21.48
CA ARG A 134 6.26 -0.46 -21.17
C ARG A 134 6.42 0.99 -21.63
N ARG A 135 6.07 1.96 -20.77
CA ARG A 135 6.30 3.37 -21.05
C ARG A 135 7.81 3.55 -21.06
N SER A 136 8.36 3.86 -22.23
CA SER A 136 9.68 4.45 -22.34
C SER A 136 9.73 5.62 -21.36
N ALA A 137 10.64 5.54 -20.39
CA ALA A 137 10.87 6.59 -19.41
C ALA A 137 11.38 7.85 -20.13
N THR A 138 10.45 8.65 -20.62
CA THR A 138 10.69 10.01 -21.09
C THR A 138 9.72 10.87 -20.31
N GLY A 139 10.21 11.50 -19.25
CA GLY A 139 9.42 12.39 -18.39
C GLY A 139 9.18 11.88 -16.97
N LEU A 140 10.24 11.50 -16.23
CA LEU A 140 10.25 11.75 -14.79
C LEU A 140 11.00 13.06 -14.58
N GLU A 141 10.27 14.16 -14.43
CA GLU A 141 10.85 15.42 -13.93
C GLU A 141 11.11 15.25 -12.43
N GLY A 142 12.20 14.57 -12.09
CA GLY A 142 12.74 14.58 -10.75
C GLY A 142 13.16 16.02 -10.41
N ARG A 143 12.77 16.51 -9.24
CA ARG A 143 13.29 17.76 -8.68
C ARG A 143 14.78 17.60 -8.45
N GLY A 144 15.56 17.95 -9.46
CA GLY A 144 16.99 17.88 -9.39
C GLY A 144 17.56 19.04 -8.58
N VAL A 145 18.51 18.73 -7.71
CA VAL A 145 19.30 19.75 -7.00
C VAL A 145 20.36 20.24 -7.98
N LEU A 146 20.37 21.55 -8.26
CA LEU A 146 21.37 22.20 -9.09
C LEU A 146 22.73 22.12 -8.40
N GLN A 147 23.69 21.42 -9.01
CA GLN A 147 25.08 21.49 -8.58
C GLN A 147 25.71 22.81 -9.05
N PRO A 148 26.76 23.32 -8.37
CA PRO A 148 27.43 24.59 -8.74
C PRO A 148 28.06 24.59 -10.14
N ASP A 149 28.13 23.44 -10.81
CA ASP A 149 28.59 23.26 -12.18
C ASP A 149 27.45 23.30 -13.23
N GLY A 150 26.20 23.53 -12.79
CA GLY A 150 25.03 23.61 -13.65
C GLY A 150 24.48 22.26 -14.12
N THR A 151 25.01 21.13 -13.63
CA THR A 151 24.53 19.80 -14.02
C THR A 151 23.57 19.21 -12.98
N THR A 152 22.35 18.93 -13.43
CA THR A 152 21.32 18.28 -12.63
C THR A 152 21.57 16.77 -12.60
N ARG A 153 22.31 16.27 -11.61
CA ARG A 153 22.46 14.82 -11.40
C ARG A 153 21.38 14.35 -10.43
N LEU A 154 20.48 13.48 -10.91
CA LEU A 154 19.52 12.80 -10.04
C LEU A 154 20.31 11.98 -9.00
N LYS A 155 20.08 12.24 -7.72
CA LYS A 155 20.63 11.45 -6.61
C LYS A 155 19.52 10.54 -6.08
N GLY A 156 19.83 9.25 -5.94
CA GLY A 156 18.89 8.24 -5.50
C GLY A 156 19.42 6.84 -5.80
N THR A 157 18.58 5.84 -5.56
CA THR A 157 18.85 4.44 -5.92
C THR A 157 17.90 3.99 -7.03
N VAL A 158 18.37 3.10 -7.89
CA VAL A 158 17.59 2.46 -8.95
C VAL A 158 17.69 0.94 -8.78
N THR A 159 16.55 0.25 -8.82
CA THR A 159 16.50 -1.21 -8.76
C THR A 159 16.42 -1.76 -10.17
N LEU A 160 17.33 -2.67 -10.51
CA LEU A 160 17.44 -3.25 -11.85
C LEU A 160 17.58 -4.77 -11.75
N ASP A 161 17.00 -5.45 -12.72
CA ASP A 161 17.13 -6.89 -12.88
C ASP A 161 18.45 -7.23 -13.57
N ILE A 162 19.26 -8.07 -12.91
CA ILE A 162 20.62 -8.41 -13.30
C ILE A 162 20.74 -9.92 -13.44
N ASP A 163 21.43 -10.35 -14.49
CA ASP A 163 21.90 -11.72 -14.61
C ASP A 163 23.10 -11.90 -13.66
N PRO A 164 23.01 -12.74 -12.61
CA PRO A 164 24.06 -12.88 -11.61
C PRO A 164 25.36 -13.45 -12.18
N THR A 165 25.31 -14.15 -13.32
CA THR A 165 26.49 -14.75 -13.96
C THR A 165 27.28 -13.72 -14.75
N THR A 166 26.62 -12.75 -15.38
CA THR A 166 27.26 -11.75 -16.24
C THR A 166 27.38 -10.37 -15.60
N GLY A 167 26.59 -10.08 -14.57
CA GLY A 167 26.50 -8.75 -13.95
C GLY A 167 25.84 -7.69 -14.85
N LEU A 168 25.26 -8.11 -15.98
CA LEU A 168 24.59 -7.25 -16.95
C LEU A 168 23.09 -7.15 -16.69
N LEU A 169 22.44 -6.14 -17.29
CA LEU A 169 20.98 -6.04 -17.25
C LEU A 169 20.36 -7.30 -17.85
N ALA A 170 19.52 -7.99 -17.08
CA ALA A 170 18.86 -9.21 -17.50
C ALA A 170 17.96 -8.95 -18.71
N ALA A 171 18.01 -9.86 -19.68
CA ALA A 171 17.00 -9.98 -20.72
C ALA A 171 15.90 -10.95 -20.25
N PRO A 172 14.68 -10.91 -20.83
CA PRO A 172 13.61 -11.86 -20.49
C PRO A 172 13.99 -13.32 -20.72
N THR A 173 15.02 -13.57 -21.53
CA THR A 173 15.54 -14.91 -21.84
C THR A 173 16.66 -15.35 -20.89
N CYS A 174 16.99 -14.57 -19.86
CA CYS A 174 18.01 -14.95 -18.88
C CYS A 174 17.52 -16.13 -18.02
N PRO A 175 18.34 -17.18 -17.81
CA PRO A 175 17.95 -18.36 -17.04
C PRO A 175 17.79 -18.08 -15.54
N VAL A 176 18.51 -17.07 -15.02
CA VAL A 176 18.42 -16.61 -13.64
C VAL A 176 18.40 -15.09 -13.63
N ILE A 177 17.44 -14.51 -12.92
CA ILE A 177 17.28 -13.06 -12.78
C ILE A 177 17.31 -12.71 -11.29
N ARG A 178 18.08 -11.67 -10.93
CA ARG A 178 18.19 -11.15 -9.57
C ARG A 178 18.04 -9.63 -9.58
N SER A 179 17.12 -9.10 -8.81
CA SER A 179 16.98 -7.64 -8.65
C SER A 179 18.05 -7.11 -7.70
N LYS A 180 18.71 -6.01 -8.09
CA LYS A 180 19.76 -5.36 -7.31
C LYS A 180 19.61 -3.84 -7.34
N ASN A 181 19.91 -3.20 -6.20
CA ASN A 181 19.88 -1.75 -6.06
C ASN A 181 21.24 -1.14 -6.43
N PHE A 182 21.21 -0.07 -7.21
CA PHE A 182 22.37 0.70 -7.64
C PHE A 182 22.19 2.17 -7.26
N ALA A 183 23.28 2.87 -6.96
CA ALA A 183 23.23 4.33 -6.88
C ALA A 183 23.09 4.89 -8.30
N ILE A 184 22.22 5.89 -8.51
CA ILE A 184 22.01 6.50 -9.82
C ILE A 184 23.35 7.01 -10.40
N GLY A 185 23.69 6.55 -11.60
CA GLY A 185 24.96 6.75 -12.30
C GLY A 185 26.01 5.65 -12.09
N THR A 186 25.70 4.59 -11.34
CA THR A 186 26.58 3.41 -11.15
C THR A 186 25.96 2.12 -11.69
N GLU A 187 24.77 2.22 -12.29
CA GLU A 187 24.08 1.09 -12.89
C GLU A 187 24.79 0.56 -14.14
N PRO A 188 24.72 -0.76 -14.39
CA PRO A 188 25.14 -1.33 -15.65
C PRO A 188 24.18 -0.88 -16.76
N HIS A 189 24.75 -0.36 -17.85
CA HIS A 189 23.96 0.10 -19.01
C HIS A 189 23.86 -0.93 -20.14
N ARG A 190 24.63 -2.03 -20.08
CA ARG A 190 24.65 -3.08 -21.10
C ARG A 190 23.67 -4.20 -20.73
N ARG A 191 22.87 -4.62 -21.71
CA ARG A 191 21.98 -5.79 -21.59
C ARG A 191 22.70 -7.08 -21.92
N CYS A 192 22.30 -8.15 -21.26
CA CYS A 192 22.71 -9.50 -21.58
C CYS A 192 22.26 -9.88 -23.00
N GLY A 193 23.18 -10.38 -23.82
CA GLY A 193 22.94 -10.79 -25.21
C GLY A 193 22.73 -12.30 -25.37
N PRO A 194 22.22 -12.76 -26.53
CA PRO A 194 21.93 -14.17 -26.81
C PRO A 194 23.13 -15.11 -26.63
N GLN A 195 24.35 -14.60 -26.80
CA GLN A 195 25.59 -15.34 -26.61
C GLN A 195 25.74 -15.92 -25.20
N TYR A 196 25.10 -15.31 -24.20
CA TYR A 196 25.12 -15.77 -22.81
C TYR A 196 23.95 -16.71 -22.48
N HIS A 197 23.02 -16.93 -23.42
CA HIS A 197 21.87 -17.84 -23.29
C HIS A 197 22.05 -19.12 -24.11
N THR A 198 23.28 -19.42 -24.51
CA THR A 198 23.60 -20.67 -25.21
C THR A 198 23.48 -21.82 -24.21
N SER A 199 22.46 -22.66 -24.39
CA SER A 199 22.11 -23.79 -23.54
C SER A 199 23.34 -24.57 -23.04
N GLN A 200 23.75 -24.29 -21.81
CA GLN A 200 24.43 -25.27 -20.99
C GLN A 200 23.46 -25.66 -19.89
N THR A 201 23.02 -26.90 -19.94
CA THR A 201 22.39 -27.60 -18.83
C THR A 201 23.27 -27.42 -17.60
N ILE A 202 22.94 -26.46 -16.74
CA ILE A 202 23.52 -26.36 -15.42
C ILE A 202 22.89 -27.50 -14.62
N ILE A 203 23.64 -28.58 -14.44
CA ILE A 203 23.36 -29.58 -13.41
C ILE A 203 23.26 -28.78 -12.10
N PRO A 204 22.15 -28.85 -11.35
CA PRO A 204 22.05 -28.13 -10.09
C PRO A 204 23.17 -28.64 -9.18
N SER A 205 24.19 -27.81 -8.93
CA SER A 205 25.17 -28.09 -7.89
C SER A 205 24.43 -28.13 -6.57
N GLU A 206 24.54 -29.25 -5.86
CA GLU A 206 23.85 -29.59 -4.63
C GLU A 206 23.61 -28.37 -3.73
N THR A 207 22.35 -27.95 -3.64
CA THR A 207 21.88 -27.09 -2.56
C THR A 207 22.08 -27.87 -1.27
N ARG A 208 23.11 -27.50 -0.52
CA ARG A 208 23.37 -28.04 0.82
C ARG A 208 22.08 -27.98 1.66
N PRO A 209 21.58 -29.11 2.19
CA PRO A 209 20.39 -29.08 3.02
C PRO A 209 20.71 -28.30 4.31
N ARG A 210 19.87 -27.31 4.66
CA ARG A 210 19.85 -26.76 6.02
C ARG A 210 19.50 -27.92 6.95
N ARG A 211 20.47 -28.37 7.75
CA ARG A 211 20.20 -29.19 8.94
C ARG A 211 19.26 -28.38 9.84
N ALA A 212 18.05 -28.88 10.01
CA ALA A 212 17.30 -28.62 11.23
C ALA A 212 18.01 -29.35 12.37
N SER A 213 18.35 -28.63 13.43
CA SER A 213 18.68 -29.24 14.72
C SER A 213 17.36 -29.47 15.46
N PRO A 214 17.08 -30.69 15.95
CA PRO A 214 15.98 -30.95 16.86
C PRO A 214 16.48 -31.26 18.29
N PRO A 215 15.55 -31.42 19.24
CA PRO A 215 14.72 -30.40 19.86
C PRO A 215 15.40 -29.75 21.09
#